data_AF-A0A7V7BHY4-F1
#
_entry.id   AF-A0A7V7BHY4-F1
#
_cell.length_a   1.000
_cell.length_b   1.000
_cell.length_c   1.000
_cell.angle_alpha   90.00
_cell.angle_beta   90.00
_cell.angle_gamma   90.00
#
_symmetry.space_group_name_H-M   'P 1'
#
loop_
_entity.id
_entity.type
_entity.pdbx_description
1 polymer ?
#
loop_
_entity_poly.entity_id
_entity_poly.type
_entity_poly.pdbx_seq_one_letter_code
_entity_poly.pdbx_strand_id
1 'polypeptide(L)'
;MALLVKNGTVVTETGVVQADLLVEGDQIAALGRDLTAPGAEVVDASGLVVLPGVIDAHTHYSLFTRGALTIDDFASGSRSAACGGVTTFIDYADPIEGRPLVEGLQARQAEASGKACIDYHFHMCFYGERPWTREELEDLRREGISSLKVFTTYEASRIPYRHLEKLLAAAREVGLLVTVHAEDDDLVRATGEKLKEQG
;
A
#
# COMPACT_ATOMS: atom_id res chain seq x y z
N MET A 1 4.41 26.92 1.21
CA MET A 1 3.14 27.33 1.86
C MET A 1 3.26 26.96 3.33
N ALA A 2 2.69 27.74 4.24
CA ALA A 2 2.71 27.44 5.68
C ALA A 2 1.27 27.29 6.18
N LEU A 3 1.02 26.27 6.99
CA LEU A 3 -0.28 25.93 7.59
C LEU A 3 -0.10 25.79 9.10
N LEU A 4 -0.92 26.50 9.87
CA LEU A 4 -0.96 26.42 11.32
C LEU A 4 -2.31 25.83 11.76
N VAL A 5 -2.28 24.60 12.25
CA VAL A 5 -3.44 23.94 12.88
C VAL A 5 -3.44 24.31 14.37
N LYS A 6 -4.48 24.97 14.87
CA LYS A 6 -4.57 25.43 16.26
C LYS A 6 -5.58 24.65 17.09
N ASN A 7 -5.35 24.60 18.40
CA ASN A 7 -6.30 24.09 19.40
C ASN A 7 -6.70 22.61 19.21
N GLY A 8 -5.82 21.83 18.59
CA GLY A 8 -6.08 20.43 18.26
C GLY A 8 -5.79 19.48 19.41
N THR A 9 -6.56 18.39 19.46
CA THR A 9 -6.17 17.19 20.22
C THR A 9 -5.23 16.36 19.34
N VAL A 10 -3.93 16.59 19.43
CA VAL A 10 -2.93 15.96 18.55
C VAL A 10 -2.54 14.58 19.07
N VAL A 11 -2.62 13.58 18.20
CA VAL A 11 -2.14 12.21 18.48
C VAL A 11 -0.72 12.06 17.99
N THR A 12 0.17 11.68 18.90
CA THR A 12 1.59 11.41 18.64
C THR A 12 1.91 9.96 18.97
N GLU A 13 3.11 9.50 18.61
CA GLU A 13 3.62 8.17 18.96
C GLU A 13 3.66 7.90 20.48
N THR A 14 3.77 8.95 21.31
CA THR A 14 3.90 8.82 22.77
C THR A 14 2.60 9.07 23.53
N GLY A 15 1.54 9.51 22.83
CA GLY A 15 0.25 9.80 23.44
C GLY A 15 -0.47 10.99 22.83
N VAL A 16 -1.51 11.44 23.53
CA VAL A 16 -2.43 12.49 23.07
C VAL A 16 -2.17 13.78 23.83
N VAL A 17 -2.00 14.89 23.11
CA VAL A 17 -1.68 16.20 23.69
C VAL A 17 -2.57 17.30 23.12
N GLN A 18 -2.86 18.32 23.93
CA GLN A 18 -3.43 19.58 23.45
C GLN A 18 -2.31 20.47 22.93
N ALA A 19 -2.30 20.70 21.62
CA ALA A 19 -1.24 21.43 20.92
C ALA A 19 -1.72 22.04 19.59
N ASP A 20 -0.95 23.01 19.13
CA ASP A 20 -0.93 23.53 17.77
C ASP A 20 0.16 22.82 16.97
N LEU A 21 -0.03 22.70 15.65
CA LEU A 21 0.90 22.09 14.71
C LEU A 21 1.16 23.05 13.55
N LEU A 22 2.44 23.38 13.34
CA LEU A 22 2.89 24.21 12.21
C LEU A 22 3.50 23.30 11.14
N VAL A 23 2.96 23.39 9.92
CA VAL A 23 3.51 22.78 8.71
C VAL A 23 4.13 23.88 7.86
N GLU A 24 5.39 23.69 7.45
CA GLU A 24 6.06 24.55 6.48
C GLU A 24 6.56 23.70 5.31
N GLY A 25 6.09 24.01 4.10
CA GLY A 25 6.41 23.19 2.93
C GLY A 25 5.76 21.81 3.04
N ASP A 26 6.59 20.78 3.08
CA ASP A 26 6.23 19.35 3.15
C ASP A 26 6.52 18.72 4.53
N GLN A 27 6.86 19.54 5.54
CA GLN A 27 7.30 19.06 6.85
C GLN A 27 6.53 19.70 8.00
N ILE A 28 6.37 18.92 9.08
CA ILE A 28 5.93 19.43 10.37
C ILE A 28 7.11 20.20 10.98
N ALA A 29 7.02 21.54 10.98
CA ALA A 29 8.07 22.42 11.45
C ALA A 29 8.05 22.61 12.97
N ALA A 30 6.87 22.59 13.60
CA ALA A 30 6.74 22.69 15.05
C ALA A 30 5.45 22.03 15.57
N LEU A 31 5.53 21.53 16.80
CA LEU A 31 4.42 21.04 17.60
C LEU A 31 4.55 21.65 19.00
N GLY A 32 3.52 22.37 19.47
CA GLY A 32 3.60 23.08 20.74
C GLY A 32 2.32 23.84 21.06
N ARG A 33 2.27 24.54 22.19
CA ARG A 33 1.11 25.40 22.53
C ARG A 33 1.35 26.83 22.08
N ASP A 34 0.25 27.53 21.79
CA ASP A 34 0.24 28.96 21.50
C ASP A 34 1.21 29.35 20.37
N LEU A 35 1.31 28.49 19.34
CA LEU A 35 2.19 28.75 18.21
C LEU A 35 1.68 29.96 17.41
N THR A 36 2.65 30.73 16.89
CA THR A 36 2.39 31.88 16.02
C THR A 36 3.22 31.72 14.75
N ALA A 37 2.58 31.90 13.61
CA ALA A 37 3.22 31.83 12.30
C ALA A 37 2.59 32.91 11.39
N PRO A 38 3.13 34.14 11.42
CA PRO A 38 2.60 35.23 10.60
C PRO A 38 2.57 34.86 9.11
N GLY A 39 1.41 35.01 8.48
CA GLY A 39 1.22 34.69 7.05
C GLY A 39 0.95 33.21 6.75
N ALA A 40 0.92 32.32 7.76
CA ALA A 40 0.41 30.97 7.58
C ALA A 40 -1.12 30.97 7.45
N GLU A 41 -1.64 30.03 6.65
CA GLU A 41 -3.05 29.67 6.70
C GLU A 41 -3.36 29.08 8.08
N VAL A 42 -4.47 29.48 8.69
CA VAL A 42 -4.84 28.99 10.03
C VAL A 42 -6.09 28.11 9.94
N VAL A 43 -5.97 26.89 10.48
CA VAL A 43 -7.09 25.96 10.65
C VAL A 43 -7.35 25.80 12.14
N ASP A 44 -8.57 26.10 12.59
CA ASP A 44 -8.99 25.88 13.98
C ASP A 44 -9.51 24.44 14.15
N ALA A 45 -8.77 23.64 14.91
CA ALA A 45 -9.09 22.25 15.24
C ALA A 45 -9.70 22.11 16.65
N SER A 46 -10.26 23.18 17.20
CA SER A 46 -10.96 23.17 18.50
C SER A 46 -12.02 22.05 18.56
N GLY A 47 -11.88 21.15 19.54
CA GLY A 47 -12.78 20.01 19.73
C GLY A 47 -12.59 18.87 18.71
N LEU A 48 -11.60 18.98 17.82
CA LEU A 48 -11.24 17.97 16.84
C LEU A 48 -9.95 17.23 17.26
N VAL A 49 -9.74 16.08 16.64
CA VAL A 49 -8.53 15.27 16.77
C VAL A 49 -7.67 15.46 15.53
N VAL A 50 -6.38 15.72 15.74
CA VAL A 50 -5.39 15.82 14.67
C VAL A 50 -4.60 14.51 14.66
N LEU A 51 -4.80 13.71 13.60
CA LEU A 51 -4.17 12.40 13.42
C LEU A 51 -3.06 12.49 12.36
N PRO A 52 -2.05 11.62 12.42
CA PRO A 52 -1.29 11.27 11.23
C PRO A 52 -2.25 10.82 10.13
N GLY A 53 -1.96 11.18 8.88
CA GLY A 53 -2.72 10.69 7.75
C GLY A 53 -2.69 9.16 7.68
N VAL A 54 -3.82 8.55 7.35
CA VAL A 54 -3.93 7.09 7.34
C VAL A 54 -3.13 6.52 6.16
N ILE A 55 -2.43 5.42 6.41
CA ILE A 55 -1.79 4.61 5.36
C ILE A 55 -2.69 3.41 5.09
N ASP A 56 -3.30 3.37 3.89
CA ASP A 56 -4.02 2.19 3.43
C ASP A 56 -3.03 1.22 2.76
N ALA A 57 -2.71 0.13 3.46
CA ALA A 57 -1.71 -0.82 3.00
C ALA A 57 -2.25 -1.84 1.96
N HIS A 58 -3.49 -1.72 1.47
CA HIS A 58 -4.05 -2.73 0.57
C HIS A 58 -5.12 -2.17 -0.37
N THR A 59 -4.69 -1.52 -1.45
CA THR A 59 -5.58 -1.06 -2.53
C THR A 59 -5.44 -1.88 -3.81
N HIS A 60 -6.42 -1.78 -4.69
CA HIS A 60 -6.40 -2.38 -6.04
C HIS A 60 -7.05 -1.43 -7.05
N TYR A 61 -6.33 -0.38 -7.47
CA TYR A 61 -6.84 0.60 -8.45
C TYR A 61 -6.55 0.19 -9.90
N SER A 62 -7.48 0.38 -10.83
CA SER A 62 -7.33 -0.10 -12.22
C SER A 62 -6.87 -1.57 -12.33
N LEU A 63 -7.25 -2.44 -11.38
CA LEU A 63 -6.89 -3.85 -11.41
C LEU A 63 -7.81 -4.59 -12.39
N PHE A 64 -7.24 -5.29 -13.37
CA PHE A 64 -7.99 -6.23 -14.18
C PHE A 64 -8.00 -7.61 -13.51
N THR A 65 -9.16 -8.03 -13.02
CA THR A 65 -9.32 -9.32 -12.34
C THR A 65 -10.64 -9.96 -12.69
N ARG A 66 -10.65 -11.29 -12.84
CA ARG A 66 -11.86 -12.10 -13.11
C ARG A 66 -12.70 -11.58 -14.29
N GLY A 67 -12.05 -11.02 -15.32
CA GLY A 67 -12.71 -10.51 -16.52
C GLY A 67 -13.29 -9.10 -16.41
N ALA A 68 -13.02 -8.38 -15.32
CA ALA A 68 -13.46 -7.01 -15.13
C ALA A 68 -12.31 -6.11 -14.64
N LEU A 69 -12.37 -4.84 -15.01
CA LEU A 69 -11.51 -3.80 -14.46
C LEU A 69 -12.21 -3.19 -13.24
N THR A 70 -11.48 -2.96 -12.15
CA THR A 70 -12.00 -2.17 -11.03
C THR A 70 -12.37 -0.77 -11.51
N ILE A 71 -13.50 -0.24 -11.00
CA ILE A 71 -14.04 1.03 -11.48
C ILE A 71 -13.19 2.24 -11.06
N ASP A 72 -12.59 2.17 -9.87
CA ASP A 72 -11.68 3.21 -9.39
C ASP A 72 -10.31 3.01 -10.04
N ASP A 73 -9.85 4.06 -10.70
CA ASP A 73 -8.49 4.24 -11.16
C ASP A 73 -7.64 4.99 -10.12
N PHE A 74 -6.35 5.19 -10.42
CA PHE A 74 -5.46 5.91 -9.51
C PHE A 74 -5.92 7.35 -9.20
N ALA A 75 -6.68 8.01 -10.08
CA ALA A 75 -7.14 9.39 -9.85
C ALA A 75 -8.42 9.45 -9.00
N SER A 76 -9.38 8.56 -9.29
CA SER A 76 -10.64 8.45 -8.55
C SER A 76 -10.44 7.79 -7.19
N GLY A 77 -9.68 6.69 -7.14
CA GLY A 77 -9.34 5.97 -5.93
C GLY A 77 -8.56 6.82 -4.93
N SER A 78 -7.47 7.46 -5.35
CA SER A 78 -6.68 8.35 -4.47
C SER A 78 -7.49 9.54 -3.94
N ARG A 79 -8.38 10.11 -4.76
CA ARG A 79 -9.27 11.19 -4.33
C ARG A 79 -10.28 10.71 -3.29
N SER A 80 -10.86 9.53 -3.50
CA SER A 80 -11.78 8.91 -2.54
C SER A 80 -11.07 8.66 -1.20
N ALA A 81 -9.86 8.10 -1.25
CA ALA A 81 -9.01 7.85 -0.10
C ALA A 81 -8.69 9.15 0.67
N ALA A 82 -8.29 10.21 -0.04
CA ALA A 82 -8.01 11.53 0.55
C ALA A 82 -9.23 12.11 1.28
N CYS A 83 -10.42 12.04 0.68
CA CYS A 83 -11.67 12.47 1.31
C CYS A 83 -11.99 11.67 2.60
N GLY A 84 -11.49 10.43 2.70
CA GLY A 84 -11.62 9.58 3.88
C GLY A 84 -10.52 9.74 4.93
N GLY A 85 -9.54 10.62 4.71
CA GLY A 85 -8.41 10.84 5.62
C GLY A 85 -7.20 9.93 5.38
N VAL A 86 -7.18 9.17 4.28
CA VAL A 86 -6.01 8.42 3.83
C VAL A 86 -5.09 9.35 3.05
N THR A 87 -3.80 9.39 3.40
CA THR A 87 -2.80 10.24 2.74
C THR A 87 -1.72 9.43 2.03
N THR A 88 -1.72 8.11 2.21
CA THR A 88 -0.83 7.22 1.48
C THR A 88 -1.53 5.89 1.22
N PHE A 89 -1.40 5.34 0.03
CA PHE A 89 -1.86 3.98 -0.26
C PHE A 89 -0.72 3.08 -0.74
N ILE A 90 -0.86 1.78 -0.52
CA ILE A 90 0.02 0.75 -1.06
C ILE A 90 -0.80 -0.17 -1.95
N ASP A 91 -0.50 -0.11 -3.24
CA ASP A 91 -1.18 -0.92 -4.26
C ASP A 91 -0.29 -2.12 -4.66
N TYR A 92 -0.70 -2.91 -5.65
CA TYR A 92 0.03 -4.10 -6.09
C TYR A 92 0.53 -3.91 -7.52
N ALA A 93 1.81 -4.20 -7.73
CA ALA A 93 2.40 -4.32 -9.06
C ALA A 93 2.43 -5.79 -9.48
N ASP A 94 2.03 -6.06 -10.72
CA ASP A 94 1.99 -7.40 -11.29
C ASP A 94 3.25 -7.71 -12.10
N PRO A 95 3.78 -8.95 -12.03
CA PRO A 95 4.85 -9.38 -12.90
C PRO A 95 4.37 -9.43 -14.35
N ILE A 96 5.23 -9.02 -15.27
CA ILE A 96 5.02 -9.23 -16.70
C ILE A 96 5.64 -10.58 -17.07
N GLU A 97 4.87 -11.46 -17.71
CA GLU A 97 5.31 -12.82 -18.04
C GLU A 97 6.61 -12.80 -18.87
N GLY A 98 7.60 -13.60 -18.46
CA GLY A 98 8.90 -13.67 -19.12
C GLY A 98 9.81 -12.44 -18.96
N ARG A 99 9.42 -11.45 -18.14
CA ARG A 99 10.20 -10.24 -17.86
C ARG A 99 10.65 -10.18 -16.39
N PRO A 100 11.73 -9.44 -16.08
CA PRO A 100 12.13 -9.14 -14.70
C PRO A 100 11.01 -8.47 -13.88
N LEU A 101 10.92 -8.79 -12.58
CA LEU A 101 9.89 -8.21 -11.68
C LEU A 101 9.90 -6.67 -11.67
N VAL A 102 11.08 -6.05 -11.76
CA VAL A 102 11.24 -4.60 -11.80
C VAL A 102 10.50 -3.95 -12.98
N GLU A 103 10.35 -4.64 -14.10
CA GLU A 103 9.60 -4.08 -15.24
C GLU A 103 8.10 -4.01 -14.95
N GLY A 104 7.55 -4.98 -14.23
CA GLY A 104 6.17 -4.95 -13.75
C GLY A 104 5.93 -3.80 -12.77
N LEU A 105 6.88 -3.60 -11.86
CA LEU A 105 6.88 -2.44 -10.95
C LEU A 105 6.89 -1.11 -11.71
N GLN A 106 7.81 -0.95 -12.67
CA GLN A 106 7.94 0.28 -13.46
C GLN A 106 6.70 0.56 -14.29
N ALA A 107 6.10 -0.48 -14.89
CA ALA A 107 4.84 -0.34 -15.60
C ALA A 107 3.73 0.17 -14.67
N ARG A 108 3.65 -0.39 -13.46
CA ARG A 108 2.65 0.03 -12.46
C ARG A 108 2.87 1.46 -11.96
N GLN A 109 4.12 1.85 -11.71
CA GLN A 109 4.49 3.23 -11.38
C GLN A 109 4.10 4.20 -12.49
N ALA A 110 4.31 3.83 -13.76
CA ALA A 110 3.93 4.64 -14.91
C ALA A 110 2.40 4.81 -15.03
N GLU A 111 1.61 3.81 -14.64
CA GLU A 111 0.15 3.91 -14.61
C GLU A 111 -0.36 4.91 -13.57
N ALA A 112 0.27 4.96 -12.39
CA ALA A 112 -0.10 5.83 -11.27
C ALA A 112 0.45 7.27 -11.41
N SER A 113 1.62 7.40 -12.06
CA SER A 113 2.33 8.68 -12.19
C SER A 113 1.47 9.76 -12.84
N GLY A 114 1.41 10.92 -12.17
CA GLY A 114 0.60 12.06 -12.61
C GLY A 114 -0.91 11.90 -12.45
N LYS A 115 -1.40 10.78 -11.89
CA LYS A 115 -2.84 10.54 -11.66
C LYS A 115 -3.22 10.56 -10.18
N ALA A 116 -2.41 9.95 -9.31
CA ALA A 116 -2.68 9.91 -7.88
C ALA A 116 -2.56 11.31 -7.25
N CYS A 117 -3.49 11.69 -6.36
CA CYS A 117 -3.48 12.97 -5.64
C CYS A 117 -2.92 12.89 -4.21
N ILE A 118 -2.56 11.70 -3.75
CA ILE A 118 -1.88 11.44 -2.46
C ILE A 118 -0.69 10.51 -2.71
N ASP A 119 0.19 10.37 -1.72
CA ASP A 119 1.38 9.54 -1.84
C ASP A 119 1.03 8.06 -2.04
N TYR A 120 1.95 7.31 -2.65
CA TYR A 120 1.73 5.90 -2.91
C TYR A 120 3.01 5.07 -2.94
N HIS A 121 2.84 3.77 -2.73
CA HIS A 121 3.87 2.76 -2.87
C HIS A 121 3.27 1.46 -3.44
N PHE A 122 4.10 0.43 -3.67
CA PHE A 122 3.66 -0.85 -4.20
C PHE A 122 4.20 -2.05 -3.43
N HIS A 123 3.37 -3.07 -3.28
CA HIS A 123 3.79 -4.45 -3.10
C HIS A 123 4.12 -5.06 -4.47
N MET A 124 5.14 -5.91 -4.55
CA MET A 124 5.38 -6.70 -5.78
C MET A 124 4.69 -8.07 -5.68
N CYS A 125 3.73 -8.33 -6.56
CA CYS A 125 3.09 -9.64 -6.65
C CYS A 125 4.06 -10.71 -7.14
N PHE A 126 3.92 -11.90 -6.57
CA PHE A 126 4.71 -13.07 -6.88
C PHE A 126 3.77 -14.27 -7.05
N TYR A 127 3.74 -14.81 -8.27
CA TYR A 127 2.77 -15.81 -8.69
C TYR A 127 3.39 -17.18 -8.93
N GLY A 128 2.71 -18.21 -8.43
CA GLY A 128 2.96 -19.60 -8.79
C GLY A 128 4.40 -20.05 -8.56
N GLU A 129 4.91 -20.82 -9.52
CA GLU A 129 6.29 -21.30 -9.57
C GLU A 129 7.14 -20.51 -10.57
N ARG A 130 6.86 -19.20 -10.78
CA ARG A 130 7.66 -18.42 -11.74
C ARG A 130 9.16 -18.55 -11.37
N PRO A 131 10.07 -18.76 -12.32
CA PRO A 131 11.50 -18.72 -12.04
C PRO A 131 11.90 -17.33 -11.51
N TRP A 132 12.86 -17.30 -10.59
CA TRP A 132 13.40 -16.07 -10.00
C TRP A 132 14.84 -16.28 -9.58
N THR A 133 15.57 -15.18 -9.43
CA THR A 133 16.93 -15.17 -8.88
C THR A 133 16.98 -14.28 -7.63
N ARG A 134 18.00 -14.46 -6.80
CA ARG A 134 18.27 -13.54 -5.68
C ARG A 134 18.48 -12.10 -6.17
N GLU A 135 19.19 -11.95 -7.29
CA GLU A 135 19.44 -10.64 -7.92
C GLU A 135 18.12 -9.93 -8.24
N GLU A 136 17.11 -10.64 -8.75
CA GLU A 136 15.79 -10.04 -9.04
C GLU A 136 15.09 -9.50 -7.79
N LEU A 137 15.30 -10.14 -6.62
CA LEU A 137 14.79 -9.63 -5.33
C LEU A 137 15.60 -8.42 -4.83
N GLU A 138 16.92 -8.44 -5.03
CA GLU A 138 17.80 -7.32 -4.70
C GLU A 138 17.48 -6.09 -5.56
N ASP A 139 17.14 -6.29 -6.83
CA ASP A 139 16.70 -5.24 -7.75
C ASP A 139 15.43 -4.55 -7.26
N LEU A 140 14.42 -5.34 -6.85
CA LEU A 140 13.21 -4.78 -6.22
C LEU A 140 13.55 -3.96 -4.97
N ARG A 141 14.46 -4.45 -4.13
CA ARG A 141 14.88 -3.74 -2.92
C ARG A 141 15.60 -2.42 -3.25
N ARG A 142 16.39 -2.39 -4.34
CA ARG A 142 17.06 -1.18 -4.86
C ARG A 142 16.06 -0.17 -5.42
N GLU A 143 14.99 -0.64 -6.06
CA GLU A 143 13.86 0.19 -6.52
C GLU A 143 12.94 0.66 -5.37
N GLY A 144 13.29 0.36 -4.12
CA GLY A 144 12.60 0.84 -2.93
C GLY A 144 11.46 -0.06 -2.45
N ILE A 145 11.22 -1.20 -3.11
CA ILE A 145 10.21 -2.17 -2.65
C ILE A 145 10.67 -2.79 -1.33
N SER A 146 9.73 -2.82 -0.39
CA SER A 146 9.93 -3.39 0.95
C SER A 146 9.20 -4.71 1.15
N SER A 147 8.34 -5.11 0.21
CA SER A 147 7.44 -6.24 0.42
C SER A 147 6.97 -6.93 -0.87
N LEU A 148 6.76 -8.24 -0.75
CA LEU A 148 6.22 -9.12 -1.77
C LEU A 148 4.80 -9.56 -1.39
N LYS A 149 3.98 -9.93 -2.37
CA LYS A 149 2.66 -10.54 -2.17
C LYS A 149 2.59 -11.90 -2.83
N VAL A 150 2.25 -12.93 -2.06
CA VAL A 150 2.05 -14.30 -2.55
C VAL A 150 0.65 -14.82 -2.22
N PHE A 151 0.24 -15.89 -2.89
CA PHE A 151 -1.09 -16.50 -2.74
C PHE A 151 -0.96 -17.99 -2.49
N THR A 152 -1.63 -18.51 -1.46
CA THR A 152 -1.72 -19.97 -1.18
C THR A 152 -2.98 -20.61 -1.78
N THR A 153 -3.76 -19.80 -2.48
CA THR A 153 -4.99 -20.12 -3.20
C THR A 153 -4.93 -19.54 -4.62
N TYR A 154 -5.98 -19.75 -5.40
CA TYR A 154 -6.12 -19.37 -6.81
C TYR A 154 -5.11 -20.13 -7.68
N GLU A 155 -5.50 -21.32 -8.17
CA GLU A 155 -4.68 -22.27 -8.93
C GLU A 155 -3.53 -21.67 -9.76
N ALA A 156 -3.79 -20.65 -10.60
CA ALA A 156 -2.78 -20.01 -11.44
C ALA A 156 -1.76 -19.14 -10.67
N SER A 157 -2.18 -18.49 -9.59
CA SER A 157 -1.36 -17.62 -8.74
C SER A 157 -0.74 -18.36 -7.55
N ARG A 158 -1.25 -19.55 -7.24
CA ARG A 158 -0.91 -20.32 -6.04
C ARG A 158 0.55 -20.73 -6.00
N ILE A 159 1.30 -20.23 -5.02
CA ILE A 159 2.67 -20.70 -4.74
C ILE A 159 2.63 -22.03 -3.98
N PRO A 160 3.31 -23.09 -4.45
CA PRO A 160 3.45 -24.30 -3.66
C PRO A 160 4.34 -24.05 -2.43
N TYR A 161 4.05 -24.70 -1.31
CA TYR A 161 4.79 -24.50 -0.06
C TYR A 161 6.32 -24.69 -0.18
N ARG A 162 6.78 -25.65 -1.00
CA ARG A 162 8.22 -25.85 -1.28
C ARG A 162 8.88 -24.65 -1.94
N HIS A 163 8.13 -23.87 -2.72
CA HIS A 163 8.61 -22.64 -3.35
C HIS A 163 8.49 -21.46 -2.38
N LEU A 164 7.40 -21.41 -1.60
CA LEU A 164 7.20 -20.39 -0.58
C LEU A 164 8.32 -20.40 0.47
N GLU A 165 8.74 -21.58 0.96
CA GLU A 165 9.84 -21.71 1.92
C GLU A 165 11.14 -21.10 1.38
N LYS A 166 11.50 -21.42 0.13
CA LYS A 166 12.70 -20.86 -0.52
C LYS A 166 12.60 -19.34 -0.69
N LEU A 167 11.43 -18.85 -1.09
CA LEU A 167 11.18 -17.42 -1.25
C LEU A 167 11.28 -16.68 0.09
N LEU A 168 10.70 -17.23 1.17
CA LEU A 168 10.78 -16.66 2.51
C LEU A 168 12.22 -16.55 3.01
N ALA A 169 13.03 -17.60 2.78
CA ALA A 169 14.45 -17.60 3.15
C ALA A 169 15.23 -16.51 2.39
N ALA A 170 15.04 -16.42 1.07
CA ALA A 170 15.71 -15.39 0.26
C ALA A 170 15.24 -13.97 0.60
N ALA A 171 13.93 -13.77 0.76
CA ALA A 171 13.34 -12.48 1.10
C ALA A 171 13.85 -11.96 2.45
N ARG A 172 13.99 -12.83 3.46
CA ARG A 172 14.59 -12.49 4.76
C ARG A 172 15.99 -11.92 4.61
N GLU A 173 16.82 -12.55 3.79
CA GLU A 173 18.22 -12.14 3.62
C GLU A 173 18.36 -10.84 2.80
N VAL A 174 17.40 -10.52 1.93
CA VAL A 174 17.35 -9.26 1.16
C VAL A 174 16.65 -8.14 1.94
N GLY A 175 15.87 -8.48 2.98
CA GLY A 175 15.10 -7.51 3.77
C GLY A 175 13.77 -7.15 3.13
N LEU A 176 13.10 -8.13 2.52
CA LEU A 176 11.75 -8.02 1.96
C LEU A 176 10.74 -8.74 2.85
N LEU A 177 9.66 -8.06 3.23
CA LEU A 177 8.52 -8.66 3.93
C LEU A 177 7.67 -9.47 2.94
N VAL A 178 7.40 -10.74 3.22
CA VAL A 178 6.46 -11.53 2.41
C VAL A 178 5.07 -11.46 3.04
N THR A 179 4.13 -10.87 2.31
CA THR A 179 2.70 -10.87 2.66
C THR A 179 2.00 -12.03 1.95
N VAL A 180 1.08 -12.69 2.65
CA VAL A 180 0.44 -13.93 2.16
C VAL A 180 -1.07 -13.76 2.12
N HIS A 181 -1.68 -14.03 0.97
CA HIS A 181 -3.10 -14.38 0.92
C HIS A 181 -3.23 -15.85 1.32
N ALA A 182 -3.71 -16.07 2.55
CA ALA A 182 -3.62 -17.35 3.26
C ALA A 182 -4.97 -18.10 3.28
N GLU A 183 -5.25 -18.85 2.23
CA GLU A 183 -6.41 -19.75 2.14
C GLU A 183 -5.94 -21.12 1.61
N ASP A 184 -6.58 -22.19 2.07
CA ASP A 184 -6.34 -23.53 1.54
C ASP A 184 -7.14 -23.71 0.24
N ASP A 185 -6.46 -23.79 -0.91
CA ASP A 185 -7.08 -23.88 -2.24
C ASP A 185 -8.00 -25.10 -2.35
N ASP A 186 -7.62 -26.25 -1.78
CA ASP A 186 -8.38 -27.48 -1.87
C ASP A 186 -9.70 -27.35 -1.10
N LEU A 187 -9.66 -26.76 0.10
CA LEU A 187 -10.86 -26.50 0.90
C LEU A 187 -11.79 -25.48 0.23
N VAL A 188 -11.23 -24.40 -0.33
CA VAL A 188 -11.99 -23.37 -1.05
C VAL A 188 -12.70 -23.98 -2.25
N ARG A 189 -12.00 -24.80 -3.05
CA ARG A 189 -12.55 -25.44 -4.25
C ARG A 189 -13.62 -26.47 -3.90
N ALA A 190 -13.32 -27.39 -2.99
CA ALA A 190 -14.27 -28.43 -2.58
C ALA A 190 -15.57 -27.81 -2.04
N THR A 191 -15.46 -26.71 -1.27
CA THR A 191 -16.62 -25.98 -0.77
C THR A 191 -17.36 -25.26 -1.90
N GLY A 192 -16.65 -24.62 -2.82
CA GLY A 192 -17.24 -23.93 -3.95
C GLY A 192 -17.98 -24.87 -4.92
N GLU A 193 -17.47 -26.07 -5.14
CA GLU A 193 -18.13 -27.12 -5.93
C GLU A 193 -19.40 -27.60 -5.23
N LYS A 194 -19.31 -27.95 -3.94
CA LYS A 194 -20.45 -28.37 -3.13
C LYS A 194 -21.58 -27.34 -3.13
N LEU A 195 -21.26 -26.04 -3.00
CA LEU A 195 -22.29 -24.99 -2.99
C LEU A 195 -22.98 -24.86 -4.36
N LYS A 196 -22.23 -24.96 -5.48
CA LYS A 196 -22.82 -24.92 -6.83
C LYS A 196 -23.78 -26.08 -7.08
N GLU A 197 -23.52 -27.25 -6.51
CA GLU A 197 -24.42 -28.41 -6.60
C GLU A 197 -25.73 -28.20 -5.82
N GLN A 198 -25.76 -27.26 -4.87
CA GLN A 198 -26.91 -26.99 -4.01
C GLN A 198 -27.84 -25.89 -4.54
N GLY A 199 -27.43 -25.14 -5.57
CA GLY A 199 -28.17 -24.01 -6.15
C GLY A 199 -27.86 -22.68 -5.46
#